data_AF-A0A969E3R9-F1
#
_entry.id   AF-A0A969E3R9-F1
#
_cell.length_a   1.000
_cell.length_b   1.000
_cell.length_c   1.000
_cell.angle_alpha   90.00
_cell.angle_beta   90.00
_cell.angle_gamma   90.00
#
_symmetry.space_group_name_H-M   'P 1'
#
loop_
_entity.id
_entity.type
_entity.pdbx_description
1 polymer ?
#
loop_
_entity_poly.entity_id
_entity_poly.type
_entity_poly.pdbx_seq_one_letter_code
_entity_poly.pdbx_strand_id
1 'polypeptide(L)'
;MELRRFCWSELDTITRRLVGQSLNLDLDSLNRDFELCIYIDIEGKMRGEVGKTYNLNIALEDGRRITSSTKIPRIIPIDSAQFIKPPGENQNDTLAQMRAWANDPRGPDYYRYFTAINGSAYTAGRNSVADDAFFDGINTKFNLLRSVPRGETVDQPELFGLWRRGDSISIKFCTIDENSFGFWNTLEQSANRGGPFANYLKTKHNVVGGLGGWCGYGVSYFNARVPKLKK
;
A
#
# COMPACT_ATOMS: atom_id res chain seq x y z
N MET A 1 21.62 -9.41 9.34
CA MET A 1 21.78 -9.96 7.98
C MET A 1 22.08 -8.80 7.05
N GLU A 2 22.93 -9.02 6.06
CA GLU A 2 23.32 -8.01 5.08
C GLU A 2 22.51 -8.19 3.80
N LEU A 3 22.08 -7.09 3.19
CA LEU A 3 21.30 -7.09 1.96
C LEU A 3 22.23 -7.06 0.75
N ARG A 4 21.87 -7.79 -0.31
CA ARG A 4 22.60 -7.74 -1.56
C ARG A 4 22.21 -6.48 -2.34
N ARG A 5 23.22 -5.73 -2.78
CA ARG A 5 23.07 -4.54 -3.64
C ARG A 5 22.91 -4.95 -5.10
N PHE A 6 22.01 -4.27 -5.80
CA PHE A 6 21.82 -4.34 -7.24
C PHE A 6 21.67 -2.93 -7.80
N CYS A 7 22.60 -2.49 -8.63
CA CYS A 7 22.52 -1.17 -9.25
C CYS A 7 22.02 -1.24 -10.69
N TRP A 8 21.28 -0.22 -11.11
CA TRP A 8 20.72 -0.11 -12.45
C TRP A 8 21.78 -0.28 -13.54
N SER A 9 22.95 0.33 -13.33
CA SER A 9 24.15 0.21 -14.16
C SER A 9 24.63 -1.23 -14.35
N GLU A 10 24.41 -2.10 -13.36
CA GLU A 10 24.84 -3.51 -13.34
C GLU A 10 23.83 -4.46 -14.01
N LEU A 11 22.60 -4.00 -14.32
CA LEU A 11 21.55 -4.81 -14.94
C LEU A 11 21.67 -4.83 -16.48
N ASP A 12 21.44 -5.99 -17.10
CA ASP A 12 21.32 -6.11 -18.55
C ASP A 12 20.02 -5.48 -19.09
N THR A 13 19.95 -5.24 -20.40
CA THR A 13 18.83 -4.56 -21.06
C THR A 13 17.48 -5.26 -20.88
N ILE A 14 17.44 -6.59 -20.83
CA ILE A 14 16.21 -7.37 -20.65
C ILE A 14 15.74 -7.24 -19.20
N THR A 15 16.65 -7.41 -18.25
CA THR A 15 16.37 -7.27 -16.82
C THR A 15 15.90 -5.86 -16.49
N ARG A 16 16.48 -4.82 -17.07
CA ARG A 16 16.02 -3.42 -16.92
C ARG A 16 14.57 -3.24 -17.36
N ARG A 17 14.17 -3.78 -18.52
CA ARG A 17 12.78 -3.72 -19.00
C ARG A 17 11.81 -4.43 -18.05
N LEU A 18 12.19 -5.61 -17.55
CA LEU A 18 11.37 -6.37 -16.59
C LEU A 18 11.22 -5.65 -15.25
N VAL A 19 12.31 -5.06 -14.75
CA VAL A 19 12.30 -4.25 -13.51
C VAL A 19 11.46 -2.99 -13.71
N GLY A 20 11.60 -2.30 -14.85
CA GLY A 20 10.77 -1.14 -15.18
C GLY A 20 9.28 -1.46 -15.17
N GLN A 21 8.89 -2.56 -15.82
CA GLN A 21 7.50 -3.04 -15.80
C GLN A 21 7.02 -3.42 -14.39
N SER A 22 7.86 -4.12 -13.62
CA SER A 22 7.50 -4.61 -12.28
C SER A 22 7.38 -3.50 -11.24
N LEU A 23 8.19 -2.44 -11.39
CA LEU A 23 8.17 -1.27 -10.52
C LEU A 23 7.26 -0.14 -11.05
N ASN A 24 6.61 -0.35 -12.20
CA ASN A 24 5.85 0.66 -12.92
C ASN A 24 6.65 1.96 -13.12
N LEU A 25 7.93 1.82 -13.43
CA LEU A 25 8.83 2.94 -13.74
C LEU A 25 8.81 3.17 -15.25
N ASP A 26 8.52 4.40 -15.66
CA ASP A 26 8.78 4.83 -17.02
C ASP A 26 10.30 5.02 -17.20
N LEU A 27 10.93 4.06 -17.86
CA LEU A 27 12.38 4.03 -18.05
C LEU A 27 12.87 5.16 -18.97
N ASP A 28 12.01 5.67 -19.85
CA ASP A 28 12.34 6.77 -20.76
C ASP A 28 12.30 8.13 -20.03
N SER A 29 11.61 8.19 -18.89
CA SER A 29 11.59 9.34 -17.98
C SER A 29 12.79 9.39 -17.01
N LEU A 30 13.59 8.33 -16.93
CA LEU A 30 14.79 8.31 -16.10
C LEU A 30 15.97 8.91 -16.88
N ASN A 31 16.60 9.95 -16.32
CA ASN A 31 17.80 10.55 -16.94
C ASN A 31 18.89 9.48 -17.17
N ARG A 32 19.70 9.62 -18.22
CA ARG A 32 20.79 8.65 -18.52
C ARG A 32 21.80 8.52 -17.38
N ASP A 33 21.93 9.55 -16.55
CA ASP A 33 22.80 9.57 -15.36
C ASP A 33 22.11 9.05 -14.08
N PHE A 34 20.89 8.52 -14.20
CA PHE A 34 20.14 7.99 -13.06
C PHE A 34 20.70 6.62 -12.66
N GLU A 35 21.42 6.59 -11.54
CA GLU A 35 21.86 5.35 -10.91
C GLU A 35 20.95 5.00 -9.72
N LEU A 36 20.08 4.01 -9.90
CA LEU A 36 19.26 3.44 -8.83
C LEU A 36 19.90 2.15 -8.34
N CYS A 37 20.26 2.10 -7.06
CA CYS A 37 20.68 0.88 -6.40
C CYS A 37 19.61 0.41 -5.41
N ILE A 38 19.25 -0.87 -5.51
CA ILE A 38 18.28 -1.52 -4.65
C ILE A 38 19.03 -2.53 -3.79
N TYR A 39 18.72 -2.53 -2.49
CA TYR A 39 19.21 -3.53 -1.54
C TYR A 39 18.04 -4.46 -1.22
N ILE A 40 18.12 -5.71 -1.66
CA ILE A 40 17.00 -6.66 -1.56
C ILE A 40 17.49 -8.06 -1.22
N ASP A 41 16.66 -8.77 -0.47
CA ASP A 41 16.83 -10.18 -0.15
C ASP A 41 16.00 -11.03 -1.12
N ILE A 42 16.61 -11.38 -2.26
CA ILE A 42 15.96 -12.18 -3.30
C ILE A 42 15.70 -13.63 -2.84
N GLU A 43 16.52 -14.13 -1.93
CA GLU A 43 16.41 -15.50 -1.41
C GLU A 43 15.33 -15.61 -0.33
N GLY A 44 14.78 -14.49 0.13
CA GLY A 44 13.69 -14.44 1.11
C GLY A 44 14.08 -15.04 2.47
N LYS A 45 15.33 -14.85 2.89
CA LYS A 45 15.88 -15.25 4.18
C LYS A 45 15.41 -14.33 5.33
N MET A 46 15.09 -13.07 5.06
CA MET A 46 14.53 -12.10 6.00
C MET A 46 13.00 -12.11 5.95
N ARG A 47 12.40 -13.23 6.37
CA ARG A 47 10.96 -13.26 6.57
C ARG A 47 10.60 -12.53 7.85
N GLY A 48 9.70 -11.56 7.71
CA GLY A 48 9.12 -10.83 8.83
C GLY A 48 8.29 -11.75 9.73
N GLU A 49 8.40 -11.57 11.04
CA GLU A 49 7.63 -12.28 12.05
C GLU A 49 6.81 -11.27 12.86
N VAL A 50 5.55 -11.62 13.10
CA VAL A 50 4.61 -10.81 13.89
C VAL A 50 5.16 -10.59 15.30
N GLY A 51 5.02 -9.37 15.79
CA GLY A 51 5.46 -8.95 17.13
C GLY A 51 6.94 -8.56 17.22
N LYS A 52 7.76 -8.83 16.19
CA LYS A 52 9.18 -8.50 16.19
C LYS A 52 9.47 -7.10 15.66
N THR A 53 10.61 -6.56 16.10
CA THR A 53 11.16 -5.27 15.67
C THR A 53 12.37 -5.50 14.77
N TYR A 54 12.44 -4.74 13.67
CA TYR A 54 13.47 -4.81 12.65
C TYR A 54 14.16 -3.46 12.53
N ASN A 55 15.49 -3.48 12.66
CA ASN A 55 16.31 -2.27 12.60
C ASN A 55 17.06 -2.20 11.28
N LEU A 56 16.94 -1.06 10.60
CA LEU A 56 17.76 -0.69 9.46
C LEU A 56 19.05 -0.05 9.99
N ASN A 57 20.20 -0.52 9.51
CA ASN A 57 21.51 0.07 9.77
C ASN A 57 22.27 0.13 8.45
N ILE A 58 22.61 1.34 8.02
CA ILE A 58 23.41 1.60 6.82
C ILE A 58 24.67 2.33 7.27
N ALA A 59 25.83 1.76 7.01
CA ALA A 59 27.12 2.41 7.19
C ALA A 59 27.61 2.91 5.83
N LEU A 60 27.94 4.20 5.75
CA LEU A 60 28.51 4.82 4.56
C LEU A 60 30.03 4.84 4.66
N GLU A 61 30.71 4.87 3.50
CA GLU A 61 32.17 4.89 3.42
C GLU A 61 32.80 6.11 4.10
N ASP A 62 32.09 7.23 4.11
CA ASP A 62 32.50 8.48 4.79
C ASP A 62 32.27 8.47 6.31
N GLY A 63 31.88 7.32 6.88
CA GLY A 63 31.67 7.14 8.32
C GLY A 63 30.29 7.55 8.83
N ARG A 64 29.42 8.13 7.99
CA ARG A 64 28.04 8.42 8.38
C ARG A 64 27.23 7.14 8.56
N ARG A 65 26.22 7.22 9.43
CA ARG A 65 25.29 6.11 9.71
C ARG A 65 23.85 6.56 9.49
N ILE A 66 23.09 5.74 8.76
CA ILE A 66 21.66 5.91 8.59
C ILE A 66 20.98 4.75 9.33
N THR A 67 20.02 5.08 10.18
CA THR A 67 19.33 4.09 11.01
C THR A 67 17.83 4.27 10.95
N SER A 68 17.10 3.18 11.16
CA SER A 68 15.64 3.23 11.33
C SER A 68 15.15 1.98 12.07
N SER A 69 13.92 1.99 12.54
CA SER A 69 13.30 0.87 13.23
C SER A 69 11.82 0.78 12.91
N THR A 70 11.32 -0.44 12.79
CA THR A 70 9.90 -0.73 12.60
C THR A 70 9.51 -2.01 13.31
N LYS A 71 8.25 -2.10 13.74
CA LYS A 71 7.65 -3.31 14.31
C LYS A 71 6.67 -3.88 13.31
N ILE A 72 6.63 -5.21 13.19
CA ILE A 72 5.53 -5.91 12.51
C ILE A 72 4.44 -6.15 13.57
N PRO A 73 3.29 -5.47 13.50
CA PRO A 73 2.24 -5.62 14.51
C PRO A 73 1.51 -6.96 14.39
N ARG A 74 0.57 -7.19 15.31
CA ARG A 74 -0.40 -8.30 15.23
C ARG A 74 -1.18 -8.21 13.92
N ILE A 75 -1.55 -9.33 13.34
CA ILE A 75 -2.36 -9.36 12.12
C ILE A 75 -3.83 -9.31 12.50
N ILE A 76 -4.57 -8.38 11.89
CA ILE A 76 -6.03 -8.27 12.02
C ILE A 76 -6.61 -8.50 10.63
N PRO A 77 -7.31 -9.63 10.39
CA PRO A 77 -7.86 -9.95 9.08
C PRO A 77 -9.21 -9.26 8.84
N ILE A 78 -9.62 -9.23 7.57
CA ILE A 78 -11.02 -9.03 7.21
C ILE A 78 -11.76 -10.35 7.45
N ASP A 79 -12.79 -10.32 8.29
CA ASP A 79 -13.58 -11.51 8.65
C ASP A 79 -14.56 -11.88 7.54
N SER A 80 -15.25 -10.88 7.00
CA SER A 80 -16.27 -11.07 5.98
C SER A 80 -16.51 -9.82 5.15
N ALA A 81 -17.15 -10.00 4.01
CA ALA A 81 -17.53 -8.90 3.13
C ALA A 81 -18.88 -9.14 2.46
N GLN A 82 -19.57 -8.05 2.14
CA GLN A 82 -20.83 -8.03 1.42
C GLN A 82 -20.75 -7.00 0.30
N PHE A 83 -21.30 -7.36 -0.86
CA PHE A 83 -21.46 -6.45 -1.98
C PHE A 83 -22.90 -5.96 -2.04
N ILE A 84 -23.08 -4.64 -1.96
CA ILE A 84 -24.39 -3.99 -2.01
C ILE A 84 -24.47 -3.05 -3.22
N LYS A 85 -25.70 -2.64 -3.56
CA LYS A 85 -25.89 -1.61 -4.60
C LYS A 85 -25.24 -0.29 -4.13
N PRO A 86 -24.47 0.40 -5.00
CA PRO A 86 -23.92 1.72 -4.66
C PRO A 86 -25.05 2.72 -4.34
N PRO A 87 -24.85 3.65 -3.40
CA PRO A 87 -25.81 4.73 -3.15
C PRO A 87 -25.92 5.67 -4.36
N GLY A 88 -27.10 6.28 -4.55
CA GLY A 88 -27.41 7.21 -5.65
C GLY A 88 -28.31 6.62 -6.75
N GLU A 89 -28.79 7.48 -7.66
CA GLU A 89 -29.61 7.09 -8.83
C GLU A 89 -28.77 6.45 -9.95
N ASN A 90 -27.86 5.54 -9.60
CA ASN A 90 -27.19 4.74 -10.60
C ASN A 90 -28.20 3.71 -11.14
N GLN A 91 -28.71 4.00 -12.34
CA GLN A 91 -29.57 3.11 -13.12
C GLN A 91 -28.85 1.84 -13.60
N ASN A 92 -27.52 1.80 -13.49
CA ASN A 92 -26.71 0.69 -13.95
C ASN A 92 -26.35 -0.24 -12.78
N ASP A 93 -26.93 -1.44 -12.76
CA ASP A 93 -26.69 -2.45 -11.73
C ASP A 93 -25.30 -3.13 -11.86
N THR A 94 -24.48 -2.70 -12.82
CA THR A 94 -23.17 -3.27 -13.17
C THR A 94 -22.09 -3.05 -12.11
N LEU A 95 -22.33 -2.17 -11.14
CA LEU A 95 -21.39 -1.82 -10.07
C LEU A 95 -21.90 -2.27 -8.69
N ALA A 96 -20.96 -2.44 -7.76
CA ALA A 96 -21.23 -2.80 -6.37
C ALA A 96 -20.29 -2.06 -5.41
N GLN A 97 -20.80 -1.70 -4.24
CA GLN A 97 -19.99 -1.25 -3.11
C GLN A 97 -19.67 -2.44 -2.22
N MET A 98 -18.42 -2.56 -1.76
CA MET A 98 -18.02 -3.57 -0.78
C MET A 98 -18.08 -3.00 0.63
N ARG A 99 -18.82 -3.68 1.51
CA ARG A 99 -18.74 -3.52 2.96
C ARG A 99 -17.94 -4.68 3.54
N ALA A 100 -16.93 -4.36 4.33
CA ALA A 100 -16.09 -5.32 5.02
C ALA A 100 -16.31 -5.23 6.53
N TRP A 101 -16.10 -6.35 7.21
CA TRP A 101 -16.09 -6.45 8.66
C TRP A 101 -14.73 -6.94 9.12
N ALA A 102 -14.21 -6.32 10.18
CA ALA A 102 -13.04 -6.77 10.90
C ALA A 102 -13.29 -6.61 12.40
N ASN A 103 -12.86 -7.60 13.16
CA ASN A 103 -12.87 -7.56 14.61
C ASN A 103 -11.55 -7.01 15.14
N ASP A 104 -11.56 -5.72 15.49
CA ASP A 104 -10.40 -5.03 16.03
C ASP A 104 -10.26 -5.29 17.54
N PRO A 105 -9.19 -5.96 18.02
CA PRO A 105 -8.96 -6.13 19.45
C PRO A 105 -8.56 -4.79 20.08
N ARG A 106 -8.80 -4.62 21.39
CA ARG A 106 -8.40 -3.38 22.08
C ARG A 106 -6.91 -3.02 21.91
N GLY A 107 -6.62 -1.73 21.75
CA GLY A 107 -5.28 -1.13 21.68
C GLY A 107 -5.00 -0.50 20.32
N PRO A 108 -4.04 0.45 20.23
CA PRO A 108 -3.83 1.24 19.03
C PRO A 108 -3.35 0.39 17.85
N ASP A 109 -4.16 0.33 16.80
CA ASP A 109 -3.83 -0.32 15.55
C ASP A 109 -3.93 0.65 14.36
N TYR A 110 -2.98 0.52 13.45
CA TYR A 110 -2.96 1.30 12.22
C TYR A 110 -3.04 0.37 11.03
N TYR A 111 -3.81 0.77 10.04
CA TYR A 111 -4.15 -0.07 8.91
C TYR A 111 -3.59 0.49 7.61
N ARG A 112 -3.29 -0.42 6.69
CA ARG A 112 -3.12 -0.12 5.28
C ARG A 112 -3.70 -1.24 4.43
N TYR A 113 -4.32 -0.91 3.30
CA TYR A 113 -4.79 -1.94 2.37
C TYR A 113 -4.39 -1.68 0.91
N PHE A 114 -4.32 -2.78 0.17
CA PHE A 114 -4.08 -2.77 -1.28
C PHE A 114 -5.12 -3.66 -1.94
N THR A 115 -5.49 -3.32 -3.17
CA THR A 115 -6.46 -4.10 -3.95
C THR A 115 -5.81 -4.60 -5.24
N ALA A 116 -6.13 -5.85 -5.60
CA ALA A 116 -5.82 -6.48 -6.88
C ALA A 116 -7.12 -7.00 -7.50
N ILE A 117 -7.25 -6.88 -8.82
CA ILE A 117 -8.47 -7.20 -9.56
C ILE A 117 -8.11 -8.10 -10.72
N ASN A 118 -8.83 -9.21 -10.87
CA ASN A 118 -8.66 -10.16 -11.97
C ASN A 118 -7.19 -10.61 -12.16
N GLY A 119 -6.45 -10.75 -11.06
CA GLY A 119 -5.04 -11.17 -11.06
C GLY A 119 -4.02 -10.05 -11.29
N SER A 120 -4.45 -8.78 -11.30
CA SER A 120 -3.54 -7.63 -11.40
C SER A 120 -2.56 -7.55 -10.22
N ALA A 121 -1.54 -6.70 -10.36
CA ALA A 121 -0.71 -6.30 -9.23
C ALA A 121 -1.54 -5.60 -8.13
N TYR A 122 -1.05 -5.66 -6.89
CA TYR A 122 -1.65 -4.95 -5.76
C TYR A 122 -1.36 -3.46 -5.86
N THR A 123 -2.40 -2.64 -5.70
CA THR A 123 -2.30 -1.19 -5.73
C THR A 123 -2.89 -0.59 -4.47
N ALA A 124 -2.21 0.41 -3.90
CA ALA A 124 -2.73 1.24 -2.81
C ALA A 124 -3.53 2.42 -3.37
N GLY A 125 -4.73 2.65 -2.85
CA GLY A 125 -5.58 3.79 -3.22
C GLY A 125 -5.09 5.13 -2.64
N ARG A 126 -5.86 6.20 -2.91
CA ARG A 126 -5.57 7.56 -2.41
C ARG A 126 -5.82 7.76 -0.92
N ASN A 127 -6.54 6.84 -0.28
CA ASN A 127 -6.81 6.80 1.17
C ASN A 127 -6.63 5.35 1.63
N SER A 128 -5.39 4.85 1.49
CA SER A 128 -5.11 3.43 1.74
C SER A 128 -4.85 3.14 3.22
N VAL A 129 -4.62 4.18 4.03
CA VAL A 129 -4.29 4.07 5.46
C VAL A 129 -5.41 4.58 6.37
N ALA A 130 -5.53 3.96 7.55
CA ALA A 130 -6.51 4.35 8.57
C ALA A 130 -5.93 4.17 9.98
N ASP A 131 -6.41 5.00 10.90
CA ASP A 131 -6.20 4.93 12.35
C ASP A 131 -7.48 4.38 12.99
N ASP A 132 -7.34 3.47 13.96
CA ASP A 132 -8.44 2.82 14.66
C ASP A 132 -9.04 3.65 15.81
N ALA A 133 -8.54 4.86 16.07
CA ALA A 133 -8.96 5.69 17.20
C ALA A 133 -10.50 5.86 17.36
N PHE A 134 -11.28 5.69 16.29
CA PHE A 134 -12.75 5.78 16.32
C PHE A 134 -13.48 4.42 16.39
N PHE A 135 -12.75 3.32 16.34
CA PHE A 135 -13.30 1.96 16.27
C PHE A 135 -12.45 0.88 16.98
N ASP A 136 -11.54 1.29 17.88
CA ASP A 136 -10.77 0.44 18.78
C ASP A 136 -11.67 -0.49 19.64
N GLY A 137 -11.42 -1.79 19.57
CA GLY A 137 -12.08 -2.79 20.40
C GLY A 137 -13.53 -3.14 20.00
N ILE A 138 -14.00 -2.71 18.83
CA ILE A 138 -15.34 -3.01 18.32
C ILE A 138 -15.31 -3.71 16.96
N ASN A 139 -16.31 -4.57 16.72
CA ASN A 139 -16.53 -5.14 15.39
C ASN A 139 -16.96 -4.03 14.43
N THR A 140 -16.09 -3.74 13.48
CA THR A 140 -16.20 -2.53 12.66
C THR A 140 -16.60 -2.88 11.25
N LYS A 141 -17.63 -2.17 10.77
CA LYS A 141 -18.08 -2.22 9.40
C LYS A 141 -17.58 -1.00 8.64
N PHE A 142 -16.82 -1.22 7.58
CA PHE A 142 -16.28 -0.14 6.76
C PHE A 142 -16.45 -0.42 5.26
N ASN A 143 -16.47 0.66 4.47
CA ASN A 143 -16.49 0.54 3.02
C ASN A 143 -15.05 0.35 2.53
N LEU A 144 -14.77 -0.78 1.88
CA LEU A 144 -13.47 -1.01 1.26
C LEU A 144 -13.54 -0.60 -0.21
N LEU A 145 -12.81 0.46 -0.52
CA LEU A 145 -12.84 1.10 -1.82
C LEU A 145 -11.87 0.41 -2.78
N ARG A 146 -12.29 0.27 -4.03
CA ARG A 146 -11.40 -0.12 -5.13
C ARG A 146 -10.25 0.88 -5.25
N SER A 147 -9.01 0.41 -5.28
CA SER A 147 -7.85 1.27 -5.58
C SER A 147 -7.70 1.47 -7.08
N VAL A 148 -7.25 2.66 -7.47
CA VAL A 148 -6.87 2.99 -8.85
C VAL A 148 -5.39 3.37 -8.84
N PRO A 149 -4.56 2.83 -9.75
CA PRO A 149 -3.16 3.20 -9.87
C PRO A 149 -2.97 4.71 -10.03
N ARG A 150 -1.88 5.24 -9.46
CA ARG A 150 -1.52 6.66 -9.62
C ARG A 150 -1.00 6.88 -11.04
N GLY A 151 -1.53 7.86 -11.75
CA GLY A 151 -1.09 8.23 -13.10
C GLY A 151 -1.90 7.61 -14.24
N GLU A 152 -2.75 6.62 -13.95
CA GLU A 152 -3.82 6.27 -14.88
C GLU A 152 -4.86 7.41 -14.85
N THR A 153 -5.22 7.91 -16.03
CA THR A 153 -6.43 8.71 -16.15
C THR A 153 -7.56 7.90 -15.55
N VAL A 154 -8.34 8.53 -14.66
CA VAL A 154 -9.59 7.93 -14.21
C VAL A 154 -10.51 8.00 -15.43
N ASP A 155 -10.28 7.15 -16.43
CA ASP A 155 -11.07 7.05 -17.66
C ASP A 155 -12.50 6.60 -17.34
N GLN A 156 -12.74 6.19 -16.09
CA GLN A 156 -14.00 5.67 -15.57
C GLN A 156 -14.24 6.22 -14.15
N PRO A 157 -14.57 7.52 -13.99
CA PRO A 157 -14.88 8.12 -12.70
C PRO A 157 -16.01 7.42 -11.96
N GLU A 158 -16.90 6.74 -12.68
CA GLU A 158 -17.95 5.88 -12.14
C GLU A 158 -17.42 4.69 -11.32
N LEU A 159 -16.17 4.26 -11.54
CA LEU A 159 -15.54 3.18 -10.77
C LEU A 159 -14.88 3.65 -9.47
N PHE A 160 -14.89 4.95 -9.18
CA PHE A 160 -14.17 5.47 -8.02
C PHE A 160 -14.72 4.86 -6.72
N GLY A 161 -13.92 3.98 -6.13
CA GLY A 161 -14.27 3.24 -4.92
C GLY A 161 -15.33 2.14 -5.10
N LEU A 162 -15.74 1.82 -6.34
CA LEU A 162 -16.74 0.80 -6.67
C LEU A 162 -16.14 -0.39 -7.43
N TRP A 163 -16.79 -1.54 -7.31
CA TRP A 163 -16.36 -2.81 -7.90
C TRP A 163 -17.28 -3.21 -9.04
N ARG A 164 -16.75 -3.76 -10.15
CA ARG A 164 -17.60 -4.27 -11.23
C ARG A 164 -18.15 -5.64 -10.85
N ARG A 165 -19.43 -5.87 -11.14
CA ARG A 165 -20.09 -7.17 -10.97
C ARG A 165 -19.33 -8.23 -11.78
N GLY A 166 -18.99 -9.35 -11.14
CA GLY A 166 -18.26 -10.45 -11.76
C GLY A 166 -16.74 -10.41 -11.60
N ASP A 167 -16.16 -9.30 -11.14
CA ASP A 167 -14.71 -9.21 -10.87
C ASP A 167 -14.28 -10.21 -9.78
N SER A 168 -13.08 -10.73 -9.93
CA SER A 168 -12.36 -11.44 -8.86
C SER A 168 -11.47 -10.43 -8.15
N ILE A 169 -11.66 -10.27 -6.83
CA ILE A 169 -10.94 -9.29 -6.03
C ILE A 169 -10.03 -9.98 -5.03
N SER A 170 -8.86 -9.41 -4.82
CA SER A 170 -7.95 -9.77 -3.73
C SER A 170 -7.55 -8.51 -2.98
N ILE A 171 -7.66 -8.56 -1.66
CA ILE A 171 -7.32 -7.46 -0.76
C ILE A 171 -6.14 -7.93 0.08
N LYS A 172 -5.04 -7.19 0.00
CA LYS A 172 -3.92 -7.29 0.94
C LYS A 172 -4.21 -6.32 2.06
N PHE A 173 -4.66 -6.82 3.20
CA PHE A 173 -5.03 -6.03 4.36
C PHE A 173 -3.91 -6.12 5.40
N CYS A 174 -3.36 -4.97 5.77
CA CYS A 174 -2.16 -4.88 6.59
C CYS A 174 -2.41 -4.09 7.86
N THR A 175 -1.82 -4.55 8.96
CA THR A 175 -1.53 -3.74 10.13
C THR A 175 -0.09 -3.21 10.06
N ILE A 176 0.11 -1.96 10.49
CA ILE A 176 1.40 -1.26 10.46
C ILE A 176 1.64 -0.54 11.79
N ASP A 177 2.90 -0.25 12.11
CA ASP A 177 3.21 0.54 13.31
C ASP A 177 2.91 2.03 13.10
N GLU A 178 2.87 2.78 14.21
CA GLU A 178 2.56 4.22 14.20
C GLU A 178 3.51 5.03 13.31
N ASN A 179 4.79 4.67 13.30
CA ASN A 179 5.80 5.33 12.46
C ASN A 179 5.52 5.14 10.97
N SER A 180 5.20 3.91 10.56
CA SER A 180 4.78 3.58 9.20
C SER A 180 3.50 4.29 8.84
N PHE A 181 2.51 4.32 9.75
CA PHE A 181 1.27 5.06 9.55
C PHE A 181 1.52 6.55 9.33
N GLY A 182 2.33 7.17 10.18
CA GLY A 182 2.70 8.58 10.07
C GLY A 182 3.35 8.89 8.71
N PHE A 183 4.27 8.04 8.25
CA PHE A 183 4.89 8.17 6.93
C PHE A 183 3.86 8.10 5.81
N TRP A 184 3.07 7.02 5.74
CA TRP A 184 2.12 6.81 4.64
C TRP A 184 0.97 7.80 4.63
N ASN A 185 0.41 8.12 5.80
CA ASN A 185 -0.68 9.08 5.92
C ASN A 185 -0.25 10.48 5.44
N THR A 186 0.92 10.95 5.87
CA THR A 186 1.41 12.27 5.44
C THR A 186 1.87 12.28 3.98
N LEU A 187 2.42 11.17 3.47
CA LEU A 187 2.77 11.03 2.05
C LEU A 187 1.53 11.04 1.15
N GLU A 188 0.47 10.31 1.53
CA GLU A 188 -0.79 10.28 0.79
C GLU A 188 -1.50 11.63 0.83
N GLN A 189 -1.55 12.28 1.99
CA GLN A 189 -2.10 13.63 2.11
C GLN A 189 -1.32 14.66 1.30
N SER A 190 0.02 14.60 1.32
CA SER A 190 0.86 15.50 0.53
C SER A 190 0.62 15.31 -0.97
N ALA A 191 0.51 14.06 -1.43
CA ALA A 191 0.25 13.74 -2.83
C ALA A 191 -1.18 14.08 -3.31
N ASN A 192 -2.17 14.09 -2.40
CA ASN A 192 -3.55 14.46 -2.72
C ASN A 192 -3.80 15.97 -2.63
N ARG A 193 -2.89 16.75 -2.05
CA ARG A 193 -2.98 18.21 -2.00
C ARG A 193 -2.46 18.79 -3.32
N GLY A 194 -3.26 19.65 -3.93
CA GLY A 194 -2.91 20.37 -5.16
C GLY A 194 -3.59 21.73 -5.20
N GLY A 195 -3.04 22.64 -6.00
CA GLY A 195 -3.56 23.99 -6.21
C GLY A 195 -2.73 25.10 -5.52
N PRO A 196 -2.86 26.36 -5.97
CA PRO A 196 -1.98 27.48 -5.60
C PRO A 196 -2.11 27.92 -4.14
N PHE A 197 -3.09 27.39 -3.39
CA PHE A 197 -3.34 27.72 -1.98
C PHE A 197 -3.16 26.51 -1.05
N ALA A 198 -2.62 25.40 -1.55
CA ALA A 198 -2.39 24.22 -0.73
C ALA A 198 -1.24 24.47 0.25
N ASN A 199 -1.52 24.35 1.56
CA ASN A 199 -0.47 24.40 2.58
C ASN A 199 0.52 23.25 2.41
N TYR A 200 1.82 23.56 2.57
CA TYR A 200 2.89 22.56 2.53
C TYR A 200 2.74 21.60 3.72
N LEU A 201 2.58 20.30 3.42
CA LEU A 201 2.59 19.24 4.41
C LEU A 201 3.93 18.49 4.32
N LYS A 202 4.73 18.57 5.38
CA LYS A 202 5.96 17.79 5.49
C LYS A 202 5.63 16.32 5.73
N THR A 203 6.08 15.44 4.85
CA THR A 203 5.98 13.99 5.04
C THR A 203 6.80 13.58 6.26
N LYS A 204 6.14 12.94 7.24
CA LYS A 204 6.80 12.31 8.39
C LYS A 204 7.68 11.16 7.90
N HIS A 205 8.78 10.88 8.57
CA HIS A 205 9.67 9.78 8.25
C HIS A 205 10.33 9.26 9.53
N ASN A 206 10.75 7.99 9.54
CA ASN A 206 11.40 7.34 10.68
C ASN A 206 12.88 6.99 10.43
N VAL A 207 13.44 7.45 9.31
CA VAL A 207 14.86 7.27 8.99
C VAL A 207 15.66 8.43 9.61
N VAL A 208 16.68 8.10 10.41
CA VAL A 208 17.64 9.03 11.01
C VAL A 208 18.91 9.05 10.16
N GLY A 209 19.40 10.23 9.82
CA GLY A 209 20.53 10.40 8.90
C GLY A 209 20.15 10.35 7.42
N GLY A 210 18.86 10.26 7.11
CA GLY A 210 18.32 10.25 5.74
C GLY A 210 16.82 10.57 5.71
N LEU A 211 16.20 10.42 4.54
CA LEU A 211 14.77 10.60 4.32
C LEU A 211 14.16 9.30 3.79
N GLY A 212 13.01 8.88 4.32
CA GLY A 212 12.30 7.69 3.86
C GLY A 212 11.52 6.96 4.95
N GLY A 213 10.76 5.94 4.55
CA GLY A 213 10.01 5.09 5.47
C GLY A 213 10.61 3.70 5.55
N TRP A 214 10.98 3.25 6.74
CA TRP A 214 11.25 1.84 7.04
C TRP A 214 10.01 1.25 7.70
N CYS A 215 9.30 0.37 6.99
CA CYS A 215 7.94 -0.04 7.37
C CYS A 215 7.80 -1.56 7.45
N GLY A 216 7.34 -2.07 8.58
CA GLY A 216 6.92 -3.45 8.80
C GLY A 216 5.41 -3.61 8.59
N TYR A 217 5.00 -4.72 7.99
CA TYR A 217 3.60 -5.00 7.67
C TYR A 217 3.18 -6.37 8.22
N GLY A 218 2.17 -6.38 9.09
CA GLY A 218 1.43 -7.60 9.43
C GLY A 218 0.37 -7.84 8.37
N VAL A 219 0.54 -8.86 7.51
CA VAL A 219 -0.27 -9.01 6.29
C VAL A 219 -1.28 -10.14 6.42
N SER A 220 -2.53 -9.88 6.04
CA SER A 220 -3.55 -10.86 5.72
C SER A 220 -4.08 -10.66 4.30
N TYR A 221 -4.68 -11.71 3.73
CA TYR A 221 -5.28 -11.66 2.40
C TYR A 221 -6.75 -12.04 2.48
N PHE A 222 -7.60 -11.26 1.81
CA PHE A 222 -9.03 -11.53 1.67
C PHE A 222 -9.39 -11.60 0.19
N ASN A 223 -9.93 -12.74 -0.24
CA ASN A 223 -10.34 -12.96 -1.62
C ASN A 223 -11.87 -13.01 -1.69
N ALA A 224 -12.44 -12.34 -2.68
CA ALA A 224 -13.87 -12.41 -2.93
C ALA A 224 -14.18 -12.30 -4.42
N ARG A 225 -15.38 -12.75 -4.79
CA ARG A 225 -15.93 -12.56 -6.13
C ARG A 225 -17.13 -11.65 -6.03
N VAL A 226 -17.15 -10.59 -6.83
CA VAL A 226 -18.29 -9.67 -6.87
C VAL A 226 -19.47 -10.42 -7.51
N PRO A 227 -20.63 -10.55 -6.83
CA PRO A 227 -21.77 -11.29 -7.37
C PRO A 227 -22.19 -10.74 -8.73
N LYS A 228 -22.42 -11.65 -9.69
CA LYS A 228 -22.99 -11.26 -10.99
C LYS A 228 -24.44 -10.81 -10.82
N LEU A 229 -24.94 -10.04 -11.77
CA LEU A 229 -26.36 -9.78 -11.87
C LEU A 229 -27.10 -11.08 -12.16
N LYS A 230 -28.15 -11.35 -11.38
CA LYS A 230 -29.10 -12.40 -11.73
C LYS A 230 -29.77 -11.94 -13.03
N LYS A 231 -29.65 -12.76 -14.08
CA LYS A 231 -30.43 -12.56 -15.29
C LYS A 231 -31.92 -12.75 -14.99
#